data_AF-A0AAD6C8S1-F1
#
_entry.id   AF-A0AAD6C8S1-F1
#
_cell.length_a   1.000
_cell.length_b   1.000
_cell.length_c   1.000
_cell.angle_alpha   90.00
_cell.angle_beta   90.00
_cell.angle_gamma   90.00
#
_symmetry.space_group_name_H-M   'P 1'
#
loop_
_entity.id
_entity.type
_entity.pdbx_description
1 polymer ?
#
loop_
_entity_poly.entity_id
_entity_poly.type
_entity_poly.pdbx_seq_one_letter_code
_entity_poly.pdbx_strand_id
1 'polypeptide(L)'
;MYSIYLETMDDWANSLGLQYSAQPSYNAPFDMLANIPFVNAPETETLGFSHNIDAFRQFSGPANLAGKRVISSETGANMGIAYAETIPNLLWDVKRAFAGGVNTHVFHGYPYSGYYPNTTWPGFAGFDLEYCEMHGPRQPAWDFYGEFLNYTARNQWVLQTGIPKVDVAFYLKAVSYSLGTSYMPTDLQAAGYTYEYLSPDNFALPAAHVANNVLAPERQEFRALIVRANDTMTVDGATCIAMYAHRGLPVVFAGGVPTLFWGNNATGAAYVNTTLQSIRSLKNVHTVPFAGLAASLARIGVLPRAQLSANGIWYAQWREDTANAMTYVMLYNDATGIVFPGGSTTGHITIATTGAPMLYDAWTGEITPITVFTKTSTSITIHLTIAGNQTVIIGIKHGKAVEASTTAAPPNTVAISAVSASTYSVKSTAGLAPITLGPWNLTIEAWSPPADLYAFNGSTVKTNTSYTLETLVSWRHIPNTNLTNVSGRGYYTTTLLWPPAGKSKAAGAIIDLGSIVHFARVYVNGALVPPLDPVLARADIGAYLKKGINNVEIVVATTLINVISPFWSQQRTSGGAPTFFGTGVLGPAPIQDYGLIYPVVVEPYKTIVYRK
;
A
#
# COMPACT_ATOMS: atom_id res chain seq x y z
N MET A 1 -15.25 -28.10 13.04
CA MET A 1 -14.64 -29.11 12.15
C MET A 1 -13.54 -28.49 11.29
N TYR A 2 -13.78 -27.35 10.61
CA TYR A 2 -12.71 -26.68 9.85
C TYR A 2 -11.57 -26.15 10.73
N SER A 3 -11.86 -25.54 11.88
CA SER A 3 -10.82 -25.14 12.86
C SER A 3 -9.94 -26.30 13.31
N ILE A 4 -10.55 -27.46 13.61
CA ILE A 4 -9.82 -28.70 13.97
C ILE A 4 -8.87 -29.12 12.84
N TYR A 5 -9.30 -29.01 11.58
CA TYR A 5 -8.43 -29.29 10.43
C TYR A 5 -7.23 -28.32 10.39
N LEU A 6 -7.47 -27.02 10.53
CA LEU A 6 -6.40 -26.01 10.54
C LEU A 6 -5.41 -26.25 11.68
N GLU A 7 -5.89 -26.46 12.91
CA GLU A 7 -5.06 -26.77 14.07
C GLU A 7 -4.24 -28.04 13.87
N THR A 8 -4.85 -29.10 13.33
CA THR A 8 -4.15 -30.37 13.06
C THR A 8 -3.00 -30.19 12.06
N MET A 9 -3.22 -29.37 11.02
CA MET A 9 -2.18 -29.06 10.03
C MET A 9 -1.09 -28.16 10.60
N ASP A 10 -1.46 -27.18 11.44
CA ASP A 10 -0.53 -26.30 12.15
C ASP A 10 0.36 -27.11 13.09
N ASP A 11 -0.22 -27.96 13.94
CA ASP A 11 0.52 -28.82 14.87
C ASP A 11 1.46 -29.79 14.14
N TRP A 12 0.98 -30.38 13.04
CA TRP A 12 1.81 -31.26 12.21
C TRP A 12 3.00 -30.51 11.60
N ALA A 13 2.78 -29.33 11.00
CA ALA A 13 3.87 -28.52 10.45
C ALA A 13 4.89 -28.12 11.53
N ASN A 14 4.41 -27.69 12.70
CA ASN A 14 5.26 -27.31 13.83
C ASN A 14 6.06 -28.51 14.37
N SER A 15 5.51 -29.72 14.34
CA SER A 15 6.24 -30.95 14.72
C SER A 15 7.44 -31.24 13.81
N LEU A 16 7.46 -30.68 12.61
CA LEU A 16 8.55 -30.76 11.63
C LEU A 16 9.50 -29.53 11.70
N GLY A 17 9.26 -28.59 12.63
CA GLY A 17 10.01 -27.33 12.70
C GLY A 17 9.66 -26.33 11.60
N LEU A 18 8.50 -26.50 10.95
CA LEU A 18 7.98 -25.61 9.92
C LEU A 18 6.83 -24.75 10.47
N GLN A 19 6.52 -23.65 9.77
CA GLN A 19 5.32 -22.84 10.03
C GLN A 19 4.27 -23.08 8.95
N TYR A 20 3.00 -23.09 9.34
CA TYR A 20 1.89 -23.27 8.42
C TYR A 20 1.32 -21.93 7.96
N SER A 21 1.44 -21.68 6.64
CA SER A 21 0.72 -20.62 5.94
C SER A 21 -0.48 -21.21 5.21
N ALA A 22 -1.62 -20.54 5.29
CA ALA A 22 -2.83 -20.95 4.57
C ALA A 22 -3.71 -19.74 4.28
N GLN A 23 -4.60 -19.90 3.31
CA GLN A 23 -5.68 -18.98 2.99
C GLN A 23 -6.97 -19.44 3.73
N PRO A 24 -7.22 -19.01 4.98
CA PRO A 24 -8.28 -19.58 5.79
C PRO A 24 -9.65 -19.04 5.36
N SER A 25 -10.56 -19.96 5.02
CA SER A 25 -12.01 -19.75 4.90
C SER A 25 -12.56 -18.79 3.82
N TYR A 26 -11.83 -17.79 3.31
CA TYR A 26 -12.40 -16.92 2.27
C TYR A 26 -12.64 -17.71 0.98
N ASN A 27 -13.65 -17.33 0.19
CA ASN A 27 -14.24 -18.14 -0.89
C ASN A 27 -14.86 -19.47 -0.41
N ALA A 28 -15.22 -19.60 0.87
CA ALA A 28 -16.02 -20.71 1.39
C ALA A 28 -17.08 -20.19 2.39
N PRO A 29 -18.20 -20.90 2.59
CA PRO A 29 -19.28 -20.48 3.49
C PRO A 29 -18.93 -20.74 4.96
N PHE A 30 -17.77 -20.25 5.41
CA PHE A 30 -17.29 -20.36 6.78
C PHE A 30 -17.14 -18.98 7.42
N ASP A 31 -17.18 -18.93 8.76
CA ASP A 31 -16.82 -17.70 9.48
C ASP A 31 -15.30 -17.49 9.39
N MET A 32 -14.87 -16.70 8.43
CA MET A 32 -13.46 -16.43 8.19
C MET A 32 -12.76 -15.88 9.43
N LEU A 33 -13.39 -14.92 10.12
CA LEU A 33 -12.79 -14.26 11.26
C LEU A 33 -12.53 -15.25 12.41
N ALA A 34 -13.45 -16.19 12.62
CA ALA A 34 -13.30 -17.24 13.62
C ALA A 34 -12.12 -18.18 13.34
N ASN A 35 -11.75 -18.40 12.07
CA ASN A 35 -10.79 -19.42 11.68
C ASN A 35 -9.35 -18.92 11.49
N ILE A 36 -9.16 -17.62 11.24
CA ILE A 36 -7.84 -16.98 11.08
C ILE A 36 -6.85 -17.29 12.24
N PRO A 37 -7.25 -17.35 13.52
CA PRO A 37 -6.32 -17.63 14.61
C PRO A 37 -5.62 -19.00 14.57
N PHE A 38 -6.12 -19.96 13.78
CA PHE A 38 -5.67 -21.37 13.83
C PHE A 38 -4.52 -21.73 12.87
N VAL A 39 -3.84 -20.73 12.30
CA VAL A 39 -2.64 -20.95 11.45
C VAL A 39 -1.50 -20.01 11.86
N ASN A 40 -0.24 -20.39 11.61
CA ASN A 40 0.92 -19.55 12.00
C ASN A 40 0.99 -18.25 11.19
N ALA A 41 0.74 -18.32 9.87
CA ALA A 41 0.75 -17.18 8.96
C ALA A 41 -0.54 -17.17 8.12
N PRO A 42 -1.61 -16.49 8.55
CA PRO A 42 -2.82 -16.39 7.76
C PRO A 42 -2.57 -15.53 6.51
N GLU A 43 -3.01 -16.03 5.36
CA GLU A 43 -2.82 -15.43 4.04
C GLU A 43 -4.16 -14.99 3.45
N THR A 44 -4.21 -13.79 2.88
CA THR A 44 -5.31 -13.29 2.05
C THR A 44 -4.97 -13.42 0.56
N GLU A 45 -5.84 -12.89 -0.30
CA GLU A 45 -5.55 -12.75 -1.73
C GLU A 45 -6.18 -11.46 -2.24
N THR A 46 -5.44 -10.68 -3.04
CA THR A 46 -5.96 -9.41 -3.58
C THR A 46 -7.16 -9.61 -4.51
N LEU A 47 -7.18 -10.72 -5.25
CA LEU A 47 -8.31 -11.14 -6.09
C LEU A 47 -9.53 -11.52 -5.25
N GLY A 48 -9.40 -12.50 -4.33
CA GLY A 48 -10.49 -12.93 -3.45
C GLY A 48 -11.07 -11.82 -2.56
N PHE A 49 -10.25 -10.82 -2.21
CA PHE A 49 -10.68 -9.66 -1.41
C PHE A 49 -11.06 -8.46 -2.26
N SER A 50 -10.97 -8.55 -3.59
CA SER A 50 -11.28 -7.47 -4.53
C SER A 50 -10.57 -6.16 -4.19
N HIS A 51 -9.31 -6.25 -3.75
CA HIS A 51 -8.47 -5.12 -3.35
C HIS A 51 -9.12 -4.24 -2.26
N ASN A 52 -10.08 -4.77 -1.49
CA ASN A 52 -10.91 -4.01 -0.59
C ASN A 52 -10.23 -3.83 0.77
N ILE A 53 -9.90 -2.58 1.11
CA ILE A 53 -9.22 -2.22 2.37
C ILE A 53 -10.01 -2.70 3.60
N ASP A 54 -11.34 -2.63 3.56
CA ASP A 54 -12.20 -3.02 4.68
C ASP A 54 -12.29 -4.54 4.85
N ALA A 55 -12.24 -5.30 3.75
CA ALA A 55 -12.12 -6.75 3.79
C ALA A 55 -10.76 -7.19 4.39
N PHE A 56 -9.67 -6.51 4.04
CA PHE A 56 -8.37 -6.77 4.68
C PHE A 56 -8.38 -6.43 6.19
N ARG A 57 -9.14 -5.42 6.63
CA ARG A 57 -9.35 -5.13 8.07
C ARG A 57 -10.13 -6.23 8.79
N GLN A 58 -11.09 -6.86 8.08
CA GLN A 58 -11.80 -8.02 8.61
C GLN A 58 -10.85 -9.19 8.85
N PHE A 59 -9.88 -9.38 7.98
CA PHE A 59 -8.87 -10.43 8.13
C PHE A 59 -7.82 -10.11 9.19
N SER A 60 -7.31 -8.87 9.20
CA SER A 60 -6.22 -8.48 10.09
C SER A 60 -6.64 -8.43 11.56
N GLY A 61 -7.90 -8.12 11.88
CA GLY A 61 -8.43 -8.07 13.24
C GLY A 61 -8.16 -9.31 14.09
N PRO A 62 -8.71 -10.49 13.74
CA PRO A 62 -8.46 -11.73 14.45
C PRO A 62 -6.99 -12.16 14.40
N ALA A 63 -6.25 -11.89 13.31
CA ALA A 63 -4.83 -12.21 13.22
C ALA A 63 -4.00 -11.42 14.24
N ASN A 64 -4.23 -10.11 14.33
CA ASN A 64 -3.57 -9.23 15.29
C ASN A 64 -3.93 -9.59 16.74
N LEU A 65 -5.20 -9.92 17.00
CA LEU A 65 -5.65 -10.35 18.33
C LEU A 65 -5.02 -11.69 18.75
N ALA A 66 -4.90 -12.62 17.81
CA ALA A 66 -4.20 -13.90 18.01
C ALA A 66 -2.67 -13.75 18.08
N GLY A 67 -2.14 -12.54 17.88
CA GLY A 67 -0.70 -12.26 17.96
C GLY A 67 0.11 -12.79 16.78
N LYS A 68 -0.52 -12.96 15.61
CA LYS A 68 0.18 -13.38 14.40
C LYS A 68 1.15 -12.29 13.96
N ARG A 69 2.41 -12.67 13.78
CA ARG A 69 3.47 -11.74 13.33
C ARG A 69 3.33 -11.43 11.85
N VAL A 70 3.00 -12.44 11.05
CA VAL A 70 2.87 -12.39 9.60
C VAL A 70 1.39 -12.48 9.25
N ILE A 71 0.91 -11.52 8.47
CA ILE A 71 -0.39 -11.53 7.79
C ILE A 71 -0.05 -11.33 6.32
N SER A 72 -0.11 -12.40 5.53
CA SER A 72 0.34 -12.37 4.15
C SER A 72 -0.81 -12.13 3.17
N SER A 73 -0.48 -11.79 1.93
CA SER A 73 -1.41 -11.85 0.81
C SER A 73 -0.73 -12.43 -0.41
N GLU A 74 -1.38 -13.39 -1.06
CA GLU A 74 -1.19 -13.60 -2.50
C GLU A 74 -1.59 -12.30 -3.21
N THR A 75 -0.65 -11.69 -3.93
CA THR A 75 -0.77 -10.29 -4.36
C THR A 75 -0.52 -10.17 -5.86
N GLY A 76 -1.46 -9.53 -6.57
CA GLY A 76 -1.30 -9.19 -7.98
C GLY A 76 -1.75 -10.27 -8.95
N ALA A 77 -2.60 -11.21 -8.53
CA ALA A 77 -3.25 -12.18 -9.41
C ALA A 77 -4.37 -11.52 -10.27
N ASN A 78 -4.05 -10.44 -10.98
CA ASN A 78 -5.04 -9.68 -11.74
C ASN A 78 -5.40 -10.39 -13.04
N MET A 79 -6.70 -10.61 -13.23
CA MET A 79 -7.23 -11.41 -14.32
C MET A 79 -7.29 -10.62 -15.64
N GLY A 80 -6.98 -11.29 -16.75
CA GLY A 80 -7.10 -10.76 -18.12
C GLY A 80 -6.01 -9.76 -18.52
N ILE A 81 -4.97 -9.57 -17.69
CA ILE A 81 -3.87 -8.62 -17.94
C ILE A 81 -2.47 -9.25 -17.90
N ALA A 82 -2.37 -10.54 -18.23
CA ALA A 82 -1.07 -11.20 -18.40
C ALA A 82 -0.17 -10.45 -19.40
N TYR A 83 1.10 -10.27 -19.02
CA TYR A 83 2.09 -9.44 -19.73
C TYR A 83 1.76 -7.95 -19.85
N ALA A 84 0.71 -7.47 -19.17
CA ALA A 84 0.28 -6.07 -19.14
C ALA A 84 0.30 -5.47 -17.73
N GLU A 85 0.67 -6.25 -16.70
CA GLU A 85 0.70 -5.76 -15.32
C GLU A 85 1.79 -4.70 -15.15
N THR A 86 1.41 -3.53 -14.63
CA THR A 86 2.36 -2.45 -14.40
C THR A 86 2.79 -2.42 -12.94
N ILE A 87 4.05 -2.06 -12.66
CA ILE A 87 4.51 -1.91 -11.27
C ILE A 87 3.63 -0.92 -10.49
N PRO A 88 3.17 0.22 -11.04
CA PRO A 88 2.22 1.09 -10.35
C PRO A 88 0.89 0.42 -10.00
N ASN A 89 0.36 -0.45 -10.87
CA ASN A 89 -0.86 -1.22 -10.61
C ASN A 89 -0.63 -2.27 -9.51
N LEU A 90 0.45 -3.05 -9.60
CA LEU A 90 0.83 -4.00 -8.55
C LEU A 90 1.05 -3.31 -7.20
N LEU A 91 1.68 -2.13 -7.19
CA LEU A 91 1.88 -1.36 -5.97
C LEU A 91 0.58 -0.77 -5.42
N TRP A 92 -0.42 -0.50 -6.26
CA TRP A 92 -1.76 -0.11 -5.79
C TRP A 92 -2.40 -1.25 -4.96
N ASP A 93 -2.28 -2.49 -5.43
CA ASP A 93 -2.72 -3.69 -4.69
C ASP A 93 -2.01 -3.80 -3.34
N VAL A 94 -0.67 -3.70 -3.37
CA VAL A 94 0.19 -3.75 -2.17
C VAL A 94 -0.23 -2.70 -1.14
N LYS A 95 -0.36 -1.43 -1.58
CA LYS A 95 -0.60 -0.30 -0.67
C LYS A 95 -2.00 -0.35 -0.05
N ARG A 96 -3.01 -0.85 -0.77
CA ARG A 96 -4.35 -1.09 -0.22
C ARG A 96 -4.37 -2.20 0.81
N ALA A 97 -3.68 -3.30 0.54
CA ALA A 97 -3.53 -4.38 1.50
C ALA A 97 -2.77 -3.93 2.77
N PHE A 98 -1.69 -3.14 2.63
CA PHE A 98 -1.03 -2.47 3.76
C PHE A 98 -1.99 -1.61 4.59
N ALA A 99 -2.82 -0.79 3.94
CA ALA A 99 -3.82 0.04 4.61
C ALA A 99 -4.86 -0.78 5.39
N GLY A 100 -5.06 -2.04 5.00
CA GLY A 100 -5.94 -3.00 5.64
C GLY A 100 -5.30 -3.84 6.76
N GLY A 101 -3.97 -3.77 6.94
CA GLY A 101 -3.24 -4.49 7.98
C GLY A 101 -2.43 -5.70 7.50
N VAL A 102 -2.49 -6.05 6.21
CA VAL A 102 -1.56 -7.03 5.61
C VAL A 102 -0.14 -6.49 5.74
N ASN A 103 0.82 -7.35 6.05
CA ASN A 103 2.21 -6.93 6.32
C ASN A 103 3.27 -7.78 5.62
N THR A 104 2.86 -8.68 4.72
CA THR A 104 3.72 -9.53 3.90
C THR A 104 3.06 -9.78 2.55
N HIS A 105 3.78 -9.63 1.44
CA HIS A 105 3.27 -9.88 0.09
C HIS A 105 3.99 -11.05 -0.56
N VAL A 106 3.21 -11.99 -1.06
CA VAL A 106 3.66 -13.08 -1.93
C VAL A 106 3.16 -12.74 -3.34
N PHE A 107 4.04 -12.29 -4.22
CA PHE A 107 3.64 -11.82 -5.55
C PHE A 107 3.25 -12.98 -6.48
N HIS A 108 2.05 -12.88 -7.04
CA HIS A 108 1.51 -13.79 -8.05
C HIS A 108 1.88 -13.30 -9.46
N GLY A 109 2.67 -14.02 -10.26
CA GLY A 109 3.47 -15.19 -9.91
C GLY A 109 4.84 -15.18 -10.58
N TYR A 110 5.72 -16.09 -10.15
CA TYR A 110 6.98 -16.40 -10.82
C TYR A 110 6.85 -17.79 -11.44
N PRO A 111 6.44 -17.91 -12.72
CA PRO A 111 6.37 -19.21 -13.37
C PRO A 111 7.78 -19.78 -13.61
N TYR A 112 7.87 -21.11 -13.71
CA TYR A 112 9.13 -21.79 -14.01
C TYR A 112 9.86 -21.14 -15.20
N SER A 113 11.10 -20.72 -14.97
CA SER A 113 11.89 -19.95 -15.94
C SER A 113 12.77 -20.80 -16.85
N GLY A 114 12.80 -22.12 -16.63
CA GLY A 114 13.52 -23.06 -17.49
C GLY A 114 12.72 -23.43 -18.74
N TYR A 115 13.30 -24.29 -19.57
CA TYR A 115 12.60 -24.85 -20.73
C TYR A 115 11.40 -25.68 -20.28
N TYR A 116 10.22 -25.35 -20.82
CA TYR A 116 8.99 -26.08 -20.60
C TYR A 116 8.43 -26.52 -21.96
N PRO A 117 8.14 -27.81 -22.19
CA PRO A 117 7.68 -28.30 -23.49
C PRO A 117 6.39 -27.60 -23.98
N ASN A 118 6.21 -27.55 -25.31
CA ASN A 118 5.00 -27.02 -25.96
C ASN A 118 4.62 -25.59 -25.52
N THR A 119 5.62 -24.75 -25.29
CA THR A 119 5.45 -23.40 -24.80
C THR A 119 6.11 -22.40 -25.74
N THR A 120 5.39 -21.33 -26.08
CA THR A 120 5.90 -20.27 -26.96
C THR A 120 6.65 -19.20 -26.17
N TRP A 121 7.38 -18.34 -26.88
CA TRP A 121 7.94 -17.13 -26.28
C TRP A 121 6.82 -16.26 -25.64
N PRO A 122 7.01 -15.69 -24.43
CA PRO A 122 8.27 -15.57 -23.68
C PRO A 122 8.52 -16.65 -22.62
N GLY A 123 7.79 -17.77 -22.67
CA GLY A 123 8.00 -18.95 -21.82
C GLY A 123 6.77 -19.37 -21.03
N PHE A 124 6.96 -20.31 -20.10
CA PHE A 124 5.85 -20.97 -19.39
C PHE A 124 5.02 -19.97 -18.61
N ALA A 125 3.71 -20.01 -18.79
CA ALA A 125 2.75 -19.16 -18.11
C ALA A 125 1.80 -20.03 -17.29
N GLY A 126 1.51 -19.61 -16.06
CA GLY A 126 0.47 -20.23 -15.25
C GLY A 126 -0.93 -19.96 -15.82
N PHE A 127 -1.89 -20.80 -15.43
CA PHE A 127 -3.33 -20.59 -15.65
C PHE A 127 -3.72 -20.19 -17.07
N ASP A 128 -3.10 -20.78 -18.10
CA ASP A 128 -3.43 -20.50 -19.50
C ASP A 128 -3.45 -18.98 -19.84
N LEU A 129 -2.53 -18.21 -19.23
CA LEU A 129 -2.40 -16.75 -19.39
C LEU A 129 -3.59 -15.93 -18.84
N GLU A 130 -4.44 -16.55 -18.04
CA GLU A 130 -5.63 -15.92 -17.45
C GLU A 130 -5.28 -14.86 -16.41
N TYR A 131 -4.20 -15.05 -15.65
CA TYR A 131 -3.77 -14.15 -14.58
C TYR A 131 -2.38 -13.60 -14.86
N CYS A 132 -2.15 -12.35 -14.45
CA CYS A 132 -0.84 -11.76 -14.40
C CYS A 132 -0.11 -12.09 -13.07
N GLU A 133 1.15 -11.74 -12.92
CA GLU A 133 2.12 -11.51 -13.99
C GLU A 133 3.06 -12.73 -14.10
N MET A 134 3.80 -12.84 -15.19
CA MET A 134 4.86 -13.82 -15.36
C MET A 134 6.17 -13.18 -14.92
N HIS A 135 6.28 -12.86 -13.63
CA HIS A 135 7.48 -12.25 -13.07
C HIS A 135 8.69 -13.16 -13.31
N GLY A 136 9.81 -12.56 -13.70
CA GLY A 136 11.06 -13.27 -13.95
C GLY A 136 11.89 -12.65 -15.06
N PRO A 137 13.05 -13.25 -15.38
CA PRO A 137 14.05 -12.71 -16.33
C PRO A 137 13.54 -12.42 -17.75
N ARG A 138 12.35 -12.90 -18.09
CA ARG A 138 11.67 -12.62 -19.35
C ARG A 138 11.08 -11.21 -19.43
N GLN A 139 10.83 -10.56 -18.31
CA GLN A 139 10.27 -9.20 -18.27
C GLN A 139 11.38 -8.16 -18.50
N PRO A 140 11.16 -7.14 -19.34
CA PRO A 140 12.16 -6.10 -19.59
C PRO A 140 12.63 -5.38 -18.32
N ALA A 141 11.76 -5.24 -17.31
CA ALA A 141 12.06 -4.58 -16.05
C ALA A 141 12.71 -5.48 -14.98
N TRP A 142 12.87 -6.79 -15.21
CA TRP A 142 13.29 -7.76 -14.17
C TRP A 142 14.57 -7.37 -13.43
N ASP A 143 15.60 -6.95 -14.16
CA ASP A 143 16.89 -6.53 -13.57
C ASP A 143 16.77 -5.32 -12.63
N PHE A 144 15.63 -4.63 -12.64
CA PHE A 144 15.35 -3.44 -11.84
C PHE A 144 14.31 -3.68 -10.74
N TYR A 145 13.74 -4.88 -10.62
CA TYR A 145 12.69 -5.19 -9.65
C TYR A 145 13.12 -4.94 -8.20
N GLY A 146 14.42 -5.03 -7.90
CA GLY A 146 14.96 -4.72 -6.58
C GLY A 146 14.52 -3.37 -6.01
N GLU A 147 14.24 -2.37 -6.86
CA GLU A 147 13.80 -1.05 -6.42
C GLU A 147 12.41 -1.07 -5.73
N PHE A 148 11.38 -1.56 -6.41
CA PHE A 148 10.05 -1.65 -5.80
C PHE A 148 9.95 -2.76 -4.75
N LEU A 149 10.72 -3.85 -4.90
CA LEU A 149 10.79 -4.91 -3.89
C LEU A 149 11.39 -4.38 -2.57
N ASN A 150 12.41 -3.53 -2.63
CA ASN A 150 12.95 -2.86 -1.45
C ASN A 150 11.93 -1.88 -0.84
N TYR A 151 11.17 -1.16 -1.67
CA TYR A 151 10.05 -0.33 -1.18
C TYR A 151 9.02 -1.17 -0.41
N THR A 152 8.57 -2.28 -0.99
CA THR A 152 7.63 -3.21 -0.34
C THR A 152 8.24 -3.75 0.96
N ALA A 153 9.50 -4.21 0.94
CA ALA A 153 10.17 -4.78 2.10
C ALA A 153 10.30 -3.78 3.27
N ARG A 154 10.59 -2.50 3.00
CA ARG A 154 10.69 -1.47 4.05
C ARG A 154 9.32 -1.17 4.68
N ASN A 155 8.24 -1.14 3.89
CA ASN A 155 6.88 -1.02 4.44
C ASN A 155 6.50 -2.24 5.29
N GLN A 156 6.78 -3.45 4.80
CA GLN A 156 6.56 -4.69 5.57
C GLN A 156 7.33 -4.68 6.89
N TRP A 157 8.59 -4.21 6.90
CA TRP A 157 9.37 -4.08 8.12
C TRP A 157 8.68 -3.18 9.15
N VAL A 158 8.19 -2.02 8.73
CA VAL A 158 7.42 -1.12 9.62
C VAL A 158 6.16 -1.81 10.13
N LEU A 159 5.38 -2.43 9.25
CA LEU A 159 4.10 -3.08 9.59
C LEU A 159 4.26 -4.38 10.39
N GLN A 160 5.45 -4.96 10.46
CA GLN A 160 5.76 -6.11 11.33
C GLN A 160 6.44 -5.71 12.65
N THR A 161 6.93 -4.48 12.76
CA THR A 161 7.64 -3.98 13.95
C THR A 161 6.66 -3.66 15.08
N GLY A 162 7.01 -3.99 16.32
CA GLY A 162 6.18 -3.68 17.49
C GLY A 162 4.79 -4.34 17.47
N ILE A 163 3.82 -3.70 18.13
CA ILE A 163 2.43 -4.16 18.25
C ILE A 163 1.52 -3.18 17.52
N PRO A 164 0.58 -3.63 16.67
CA PRO A 164 -0.38 -2.73 16.04
C PRO A 164 -1.31 -2.12 17.09
N LYS A 165 -1.67 -0.85 16.95
CA LYS A 165 -2.68 -0.20 17.80
C LYS A 165 -3.87 0.23 16.96
N VAL A 166 -5.06 -0.18 17.40
CA VAL A 166 -6.31 0.03 16.65
C VAL A 166 -7.32 0.73 17.54
N ASP A 167 -7.99 1.76 17.04
CA ASP A 167 -8.82 2.62 17.87
C ASP A 167 -10.14 1.96 18.25
N VAL A 168 -10.84 1.31 17.32
CA VAL A 168 -12.12 0.64 17.60
C VAL A 168 -12.22 -0.74 16.96
N ALA A 169 -12.90 -1.66 17.64
CA ALA A 169 -13.25 -2.97 17.09
C ALA A 169 -14.72 -2.98 16.69
N PHE A 170 -15.05 -3.53 15.54
CA PHE A 170 -16.41 -3.88 15.15
C PHE A 170 -16.69 -5.34 15.48
N TYR A 171 -17.83 -5.61 16.10
CA TYR A 171 -18.37 -6.95 16.18
C TYR A 171 -18.84 -7.39 14.78
N LEU A 172 -18.46 -8.59 14.33
CA LEU A 172 -18.89 -9.13 13.05
C LEU A 172 -19.02 -10.66 13.10
N LYS A 173 -20.26 -11.16 13.09
CA LYS A 173 -20.55 -12.57 12.80
C LYS A 173 -21.05 -12.69 11.36
N ALA A 174 -20.27 -13.32 10.49
CA ALA A 174 -20.61 -13.53 9.09
C ALA A 174 -20.05 -14.87 8.57
N VAL A 175 -20.75 -15.51 7.63
CA VAL A 175 -20.32 -16.74 6.92
C VAL A 175 -20.37 -16.54 5.40
N SER A 176 -20.18 -15.29 4.96
CA SER A 176 -20.35 -14.90 3.56
C SER A 176 -19.26 -15.54 2.69
N TYR A 177 -19.65 -15.99 1.49
CA TYR A 177 -18.73 -16.45 0.46
C TYR A 177 -17.91 -15.30 -0.13
N SER A 178 -18.50 -14.11 -0.21
CA SER A 178 -17.89 -12.90 -0.76
C SER A 178 -17.64 -11.86 0.33
N LEU A 179 -16.46 -11.25 0.30
CA LEU A 179 -16.05 -10.21 1.22
C LEU A 179 -16.25 -8.83 0.57
N GLY A 180 -16.61 -7.86 1.39
CA GLY A 180 -16.79 -6.48 0.95
C GLY A 180 -16.78 -5.53 2.13
N THR A 181 -17.01 -4.24 1.83
CA THR A 181 -17.06 -3.20 2.86
C THR A 181 -18.23 -3.44 3.82
N SER A 182 -17.93 -3.68 5.09
CA SER A 182 -18.92 -3.89 6.14
C SER A 182 -19.41 -2.57 6.72
N TYR A 183 -18.53 -1.59 6.91
CA TYR A 183 -18.89 -0.23 7.34
C TYR A 183 -18.76 0.76 6.17
N MET A 184 -19.88 1.06 5.53
CA MET A 184 -19.94 1.89 4.31
C MET A 184 -19.62 3.39 4.50
N PRO A 185 -20.03 4.07 5.59
CA PRO A 185 -19.69 5.48 5.78
C PRO A 185 -18.17 5.69 5.84
N THR A 186 -17.70 6.77 5.24
CA THR A 186 -16.27 7.11 5.17
C THR A 186 -15.80 8.03 6.31
N ASP A 187 -16.66 8.29 7.28
CA ASP A 187 -16.45 9.29 8.33
C ASP A 187 -15.35 8.89 9.33
N LEU A 188 -15.21 7.59 9.63
CA LEU A 188 -14.14 7.06 10.46
C LEU A 188 -12.76 7.29 9.81
N GLN A 189 -12.62 6.94 8.52
CA GLN A 189 -11.36 7.10 7.80
C GLN A 189 -11.03 8.58 7.60
N ALA A 190 -12.03 9.42 7.28
CA ALA A 190 -11.85 10.86 7.15
C ALA A 190 -11.37 11.53 8.44
N ALA A 191 -11.81 11.05 9.61
CA ALA A 191 -11.37 11.54 10.92
C ALA A 191 -10.06 10.89 11.43
N GLY A 192 -9.60 9.82 10.76
CA GLY A 192 -8.35 9.11 11.11
C GLY A 192 -8.48 7.95 12.08
N TYR A 193 -9.70 7.46 12.35
CA TYR A 193 -9.87 6.24 13.15
C TYR A 193 -9.30 5.02 12.43
N THR A 194 -8.47 4.27 13.13
CA THR A 194 -8.16 2.89 12.75
C THR A 194 -9.21 1.95 13.33
N TYR A 195 -9.63 0.95 12.55
CA TYR A 195 -10.59 -0.04 13.02
C TYR A 195 -10.38 -1.39 12.35
N GLU A 196 -10.79 -2.43 13.06
CA GLU A 196 -10.77 -3.83 12.64
C GLU A 196 -12.07 -4.51 13.05
N TYR A 197 -12.26 -5.75 12.60
CA TYR A 197 -13.44 -6.55 12.95
C TYR A 197 -13.04 -7.79 13.74
N LEU A 198 -13.91 -8.20 14.66
CA LEU A 198 -13.76 -9.41 15.47
C LEU A 198 -15.05 -10.23 15.43
N SER A 199 -14.91 -11.53 15.17
CA SER A 199 -16.01 -12.49 15.37
C SER A 199 -16.21 -12.75 16.87
N PRO A 200 -17.45 -13.05 17.32
CA PRO A 200 -17.70 -13.49 18.69
C PRO A 200 -16.77 -14.63 19.13
N ASP A 201 -16.42 -15.54 18.23
CA ASP A 201 -15.52 -16.66 18.50
C ASP A 201 -14.11 -16.17 18.91
N ASN A 202 -13.67 -15.01 18.41
CA ASN A 202 -12.38 -14.43 18.77
C ASN A 202 -12.33 -13.90 20.21
N PHE A 203 -13.47 -13.70 20.88
CA PHE A 203 -13.50 -13.30 22.29
C PHE A 203 -13.05 -14.42 23.25
N ALA A 204 -12.92 -15.66 22.77
CA ALA A 204 -12.32 -16.75 23.52
C ALA A 204 -10.78 -16.71 23.54
N LEU A 205 -10.14 -15.88 22.70
CA LEU A 205 -8.68 -15.76 22.68
C LEU A 205 -8.17 -15.16 24.00
N PRO A 206 -7.02 -15.62 24.54
CA PRO A 206 -6.50 -15.11 25.82
C PRO A 206 -6.27 -13.59 25.86
N ALA A 207 -5.89 -13.01 24.73
CA ALA A 207 -5.69 -11.57 24.59
C ALA A 207 -7.02 -10.78 24.54
N ALA A 208 -8.16 -11.44 24.35
CA ALA A 208 -9.47 -10.79 24.31
C ALA A 208 -10.02 -10.55 25.72
N HIS A 209 -9.44 -9.57 26.42
CA HIS A 209 -9.94 -9.16 27.72
C HIS A 209 -9.87 -7.64 27.89
N VAL A 210 -10.60 -7.13 28.90
CA VAL A 210 -10.67 -5.71 29.19
C VAL A 210 -9.85 -5.38 30.44
N ALA A 211 -8.93 -4.43 30.31
CA ALA A 211 -8.23 -3.80 31.41
C ALA A 211 -8.10 -2.30 31.10
N ASN A 212 -8.16 -1.44 32.13
CA ASN A 212 -8.07 0.02 31.97
C ASN A 212 -9.00 0.59 30.88
N ASN A 213 -10.23 0.06 30.81
CA ASN A 213 -11.28 0.43 29.84
C ASN A 213 -10.92 0.19 28.36
N VAL A 214 -9.87 -0.60 28.06
CA VAL A 214 -9.51 -1.00 26.69
C VAL A 214 -9.63 -2.51 26.52
N LEU A 215 -9.99 -2.96 25.32
CA LEU A 215 -10.02 -4.37 24.93
C LEU A 215 -8.68 -4.75 24.28
N ALA A 216 -8.16 -5.91 24.65
CA ALA A 216 -6.87 -6.43 24.20
C ALA A 216 -5.67 -5.52 24.54
N PRO A 217 -5.43 -5.26 25.84
CA PRO A 217 -4.41 -4.30 26.30
C PRO A 217 -2.98 -4.65 25.88
N GLU A 218 -2.65 -5.93 25.69
CA GLU A 218 -1.32 -6.36 25.22
C GLU A 218 -1.23 -6.48 23.68
N ARG A 219 -2.33 -6.18 22.97
CA ARG A 219 -2.41 -6.22 21.50
C ARG A 219 -2.86 -4.86 20.98
N GLN A 220 -3.99 -4.81 20.29
CA GLN A 220 -4.50 -3.62 19.61
C GLN A 220 -4.90 -2.47 20.53
N GLU A 221 -5.24 -2.73 21.80
CA GLU A 221 -5.78 -1.74 22.73
C GLU A 221 -6.98 -0.97 22.14
N PHE A 222 -8.02 -1.71 21.75
CA PHE A 222 -9.26 -1.11 21.27
C PHE A 222 -9.90 -0.24 22.35
N ARG A 223 -10.23 1.00 22.01
CA ARG A 223 -10.81 1.99 22.91
C ARG A 223 -12.34 1.92 22.97
N ALA A 224 -12.97 1.24 22.01
CA ALA A 224 -14.39 0.95 22.02
C ALA A 224 -14.71 -0.32 21.21
N LEU A 225 -15.82 -0.96 21.55
CA LEU A 225 -16.45 -2.02 20.77
C LEU A 225 -17.74 -1.50 20.12
N ILE A 226 -17.79 -1.55 18.80
CA ILE A 226 -18.94 -1.14 17.99
C ILE A 226 -19.79 -2.36 17.66
N VAL A 227 -21.09 -2.26 17.92
CA VAL A 227 -22.08 -3.27 17.55
C VAL A 227 -23.21 -2.57 16.82
N ARG A 228 -23.49 -2.96 15.58
CA ARG A 228 -24.45 -2.28 14.71
C ARG A 228 -25.81 -2.94 14.81
N ALA A 229 -26.88 -2.17 14.60
CA ALA A 229 -28.25 -2.69 14.66
C ALA A 229 -28.51 -3.88 13.71
N ASN A 230 -27.76 -3.97 12.61
CA ASN A 230 -27.84 -5.06 11.63
C ASN A 230 -26.82 -6.19 11.86
N ASP A 231 -26.05 -6.18 12.95
CA ASP A 231 -25.16 -7.28 13.28
C ASP A 231 -25.93 -8.51 13.78
N THR A 232 -25.46 -9.69 13.39
CA THR A 232 -26.05 -10.97 13.81
C THR A 232 -25.41 -11.44 15.12
N MET A 233 -26.20 -11.52 16.18
CA MET A 233 -25.71 -11.81 17.52
C MET A 233 -25.63 -13.30 17.82
N THR A 234 -24.68 -13.69 18.65
CA THR A 234 -24.58 -15.02 19.27
C THR A 234 -24.76 -14.90 20.79
N VAL A 235 -25.11 -16.00 21.47
CA VAL A 235 -25.20 -16.04 22.95
C VAL A 235 -23.85 -15.67 23.57
N ASP A 236 -22.76 -16.26 23.08
CA ASP A 236 -21.41 -16.02 23.60
C ASP A 236 -20.95 -14.60 23.33
N GLY A 237 -21.22 -14.08 22.12
CA GLY A 237 -20.95 -12.70 21.75
C GLY A 237 -21.64 -11.70 22.67
N ALA A 238 -22.95 -11.86 22.90
CA ALA A 238 -23.71 -10.97 23.79
C ALA A 238 -23.22 -11.06 25.24
N THR A 239 -22.88 -12.26 25.71
CA THR A 239 -22.33 -12.49 27.05
C THR A 239 -20.99 -11.77 27.22
N CYS A 240 -20.09 -11.90 26.24
CA CYS A 240 -18.79 -11.22 26.26
C CYS A 240 -18.94 -9.69 26.19
N ILE A 241 -19.82 -9.18 25.31
CA ILE A 241 -20.11 -7.73 25.23
C ILE A 241 -20.58 -7.20 26.59
N ALA A 242 -21.51 -7.89 27.26
CA ALA A 242 -21.98 -7.47 28.57
C ALA A 242 -20.88 -7.51 29.64
N MET A 243 -20.05 -8.56 29.63
CA MET A 243 -18.88 -8.65 30.51
C MET A 243 -17.91 -7.49 30.28
N TYR A 244 -17.59 -7.17 29.02
CA TYR A 244 -16.70 -6.06 28.67
C TYR A 244 -17.27 -4.70 29.09
N ALA A 245 -18.57 -4.48 28.88
CA ALA A 245 -19.26 -3.29 29.33
C ALA A 245 -19.19 -3.13 30.85
N HIS A 246 -19.44 -4.20 31.62
CA HIS A 246 -19.29 -4.17 33.09
C HIS A 246 -17.86 -3.93 33.56
N ARG A 247 -16.86 -4.29 32.75
CA ARG A 247 -15.44 -3.99 33.00
C ARG A 247 -15.00 -2.60 32.53
N GLY A 248 -15.93 -1.77 32.08
CA GLY A 248 -15.68 -0.36 31.76
C GLY A 248 -15.32 -0.07 30.29
N LEU A 249 -15.26 -1.07 29.41
CA LEU A 249 -15.04 -0.84 27.98
C LEU A 249 -16.20 0.00 27.40
N PRO A 250 -15.93 1.09 26.65
CA PRO A 250 -16.97 1.75 25.89
C PRO A 250 -17.60 0.81 24.85
N VAL A 251 -18.90 0.58 24.95
CA VAL A 251 -19.68 -0.20 23.97
C VAL A 251 -20.66 0.72 23.27
N VAL A 252 -20.63 0.71 21.93
CA VAL A 252 -21.43 1.61 21.10
C VAL A 252 -22.36 0.80 20.21
N PHE A 253 -23.66 0.95 20.47
CA PHE A 253 -24.74 0.44 19.63
C PHE A 253 -25.03 1.44 18.49
N ALA A 254 -24.46 1.20 17.31
CA ALA A 254 -24.58 2.06 16.14
C ALA A 254 -25.85 1.75 15.32
N GLY A 255 -26.75 2.73 15.20
CA GLY A 255 -28.05 2.58 14.55
C GLY A 255 -29.13 1.93 15.43
N GLY A 256 -28.81 1.53 16.66
CA GLY A 256 -29.72 0.84 17.57
C GLY A 256 -29.11 -0.43 18.16
N VAL A 257 -29.82 -1.03 19.13
CA VAL A 257 -29.44 -2.33 19.71
C VAL A 257 -29.76 -3.43 18.69
N PRO A 258 -28.83 -4.35 18.39
CA PRO A 258 -29.05 -5.42 17.43
C PRO A 258 -30.19 -6.36 17.84
N THR A 259 -30.95 -6.82 16.84
CA THR A 259 -32.08 -7.74 17.04
C THR A 259 -31.93 -9.07 16.30
N LEU A 260 -30.94 -9.19 15.41
CA LEU A 260 -30.69 -10.41 14.65
C LEU A 260 -29.95 -11.43 15.51
N PHE A 261 -30.30 -12.71 15.37
CA PHE A 261 -29.72 -13.80 16.14
C PHE A 261 -29.23 -14.92 15.22
N TRP A 262 -28.05 -15.47 15.52
CA TRP A 262 -27.47 -16.59 14.79
C TRP A 262 -28.13 -17.90 15.20
N GLY A 263 -28.92 -18.48 14.28
CA GLY A 263 -29.61 -19.76 14.46
C GLY A 263 -31.06 -19.62 14.91
N ASN A 264 -31.71 -20.75 15.22
CA ASN A 264 -33.17 -20.82 15.47
C ASN A 264 -33.53 -21.05 16.95
N ASN A 265 -32.60 -20.85 17.89
CA ASN A 265 -32.84 -21.07 19.31
C ASN A 265 -33.56 -19.85 19.93
N ALA A 266 -34.87 -19.97 20.14
CA ALA A 266 -35.70 -18.90 20.72
C ALA A 266 -35.24 -18.46 22.13
N THR A 267 -34.83 -19.40 22.98
CA THR A 267 -34.29 -19.10 24.30
C THR A 267 -32.97 -18.33 24.21
N GLY A 268 -32.11 -18.71 23.25
CA GLY A 268 -30.87 -17.98 22.96
C GLY A 268 -31.12 -16.56 22.47
N ALA A 269 -32.06 -16.38 21.54
CA ALA A 269 -32.47 -15.06 21.06
C ALA A 269 -33.03 -14.17 22.18
N ALA A 270 -33.90 -14.73 23.04
CA ALA A 270 -34.44 -14.02 24.19
C ALA A 270 -33.35 -13.64 25.22
N TYR A 271 -32.39 -14.53 25.45
CA TYR A 271 -31.24 -14.28 26.31
C TYR A 271 -30.36 -13.14 25.76
N VAL A 272 -30.04 -13.17 24.47
CA VAL A 272 -29.27 -12.09 23.81
C VAL A 272 -29.97 -10.75 23.99
N ASN A 273 -31.28 -10.68 23.67
CA ASN A 273 -32.03 -9.44 23.82
C ASN A 273 -32.00 -8.95 25.28
N THR A 274 -32.30 -9.82 26.25
CA THR A 274 -32.28 -9.45 27.68
C THR A 274 -30.90 -8.96 28.12
N THR A 275 -29.84 -9.62 27.66
CA THR A 275 -28.44 -9.30 28.00
C THR A 275 -28.00 -7.96 27.42
N LEU A 276 -28.30 -7.68 26.15
CA LEU A 276 -27.94 -6.39 25.56
C LEU A 276 -28.77 -5.24 26.15
N GLN A 277 -30.04 -5.49 26.52
CA GLN A 277 -30.87 -4.49 27.18
C GLN A 277 -30.39 -4.18 28.60
N SER A 278 -29.89 -5.15 29.36
CA SER A 278 -29.47 -4.95 30.76
C SER A 278 -28.30 -3.97 30.88
N ILE A 279 -27.40 -3.96 29.90
CA ILE A 279 -26.21 -3.09 29.90
C ILE A 279 -26.47 -1.68 29.38
N ARG A 280 -27.63 -1.38 28.79
CA ARG A 280 -27.94 -0.04 28.23
C ARG A 280 -27.91 1.08 29.26
N SER A 281 -28.11 0.75 30.53
CA SER A 281 -28.11 1.71 31.63
C SER A 281 -26.70 2.06 32.13
N LEU A 282 -25.67 1.32 31.68
CA LEU A 282 -24.28 1.58 32.05
C LEU A 282 -23.78 2.87 31.39
N LYS A 283 -23.01 3.68 32.13
CA LYS A 283 -22.54 5.00 31.68
C LYS A 283 -21.62 4.95 30.45
N ASN A 284 -20.93 3.84 30.26
CA ASN A 284 -20.01 3.56 29.15
C ASN A 284 -20.69 2.82 27.98
N VAL A 285 -22.01 2.62 28.02
CA VAL A 285 -22.78 2.02 26.94
C VAL A 285 -23.61 3.09 26.26
N HIS A 286 -23.43 3.24 24.95
CA HIS A 286 -24.01 4.33 24.18
C HIS A 286 -24.81 3.79 23.00
N THR A 287 -25.99 4.35 22.74
CA THR A 287 -26.72 4.12 21.49
C THR A 287 -26.66 5.39 20.65
N VAL A 288 -26.17 5.27 19.42
CA VAL A 288 -25.86 6.41 18.54
C VAL A 288 -26.43 6.16 17.14
N PRO A 289 -26.58 7.20 16.29
CA PRO A 289 -26.92 7.00 14.88
C PRO A 289 -25.89 6.14 14.13
N PHE A 290 -26.32 5.44 13.08
CA PHE A 290 -25.41 4.63 12.25
C PHE A 290 -24.40 5.49 11.48
N ALA A 291 -24.89 6.59 10.88
CA ALA A 291 -24.05 7.56 10.19
C ALA A 291 -23.51 8.62 11.17
N GLY A 292 -22.32 9.16 10.90
CA GLY A 292 -21.67 10.10 11.81
C GLY A 292 -21.15 9.42 13.08
N LEU A 293 -20.73 8.16 12.97
CA LEU A 293 -20.13 7.39 14.05
C LEU A 293 -18.84 8.05 14.54
N ALA A 294 -18.00 8.61 13.66
CA ALA A 294 -16.80 9.35 14.04
C ALA A 294 -17.10 10.51 15.02
N ALA A 295 -18.14 11.29 14.72
CA ALA A 295 -18.56 12.40 15.56
C ALA A 295 -19.18 11.91 16.88
N SER A 296 -19.88 10.77 16.84
CA SER A 296 -20.48 10.15 18.02
C SER A 296 -19.41 9.60 18.97
N LEU A 297 -18.38 8.93 18.45
CA LEU A 297 -17.22 8.46 19.19
C LEU A 297 -16.45 9.62 19.84
N ALA A 298 -16.19 10.69 19.09
CA ALA A 298 -15.51 11.87 19.62
C ALA A 298 -16.27 12.51 20.78
N ARG A 299 -17.61 12.56 20.74
CA ARG A 299 -18.46 13.12 21.80
C ARG A 299 -18.36 12.34 23.11
N ILE A 300 -18.12 11.04 23.04
CA ILE A 300 -17.95 10.18 24.23
C ILE A 300 -16.48 10.04 24.64
N GLY A 301 -15.58 10.83 24.03
CA GLY A 301 -14.15 10.88 24.37
C GLY A 301 -13.30 9.78 23.73
N VAL A 302 -13.86 8.96 22.84
CA VAL A 302 -13.11 7.98 22.06
C VAL A 302 -12.56 8.71 20.83
N LEU A 303 -11.30 9.13 20.87
CA LEU A 303 -10.62 9.85 19.78
C LEU A 303 -9.63 8.93 19.05
N PRO A 304 -9.35 9.18 17.75
CA PRO A 304 -8.30 8.47 17.03
C PRO A 304 -6.92 8.72 17.64
N ARG A 305 -6.02 7.74 17.54
CA ARG A 305 -4.59 7.95 17.84
C ARG A 305 -3.92 8.86 16.82
N ALA A 306 -4.34 8.78 15.55
CA ALA A 306 -3.86 9.60 14.45
C ALA A 306 -5.03 10.39 13.86
N GLN A 307 -5.32 11.58 14.39
CA GLN A 307 -6.45 12.40 13.92
C GLN A 307 -6.10 13.04 12.59
N LEU A 308 -7.00 12.93 11.62
CA LEU A 308 -6.78 13.43 10.26
C LEU A 308 -7.74 14.57 9.93
N SER A 309 -7.21 15.54 9.18
CA SER A 309 -7.99 16.58 8.51
C SER A 309 -7.30 16.94 7.21
N ALA A 310 -7.83 16.41 6.11
CA ALA A 310 -7.30 16.59 4.77
C ALA A 310 -8.44 16.79 3.76
N ASN A 311 -8.13 17.35 2.59
CA ASN A 311 -9.06 17.43 1.47
C ASN A 311 -9.18 16.10 0.69
N GLY A 312 -9.04 14.97 1.40
CA GLY A 312 -9.12 13.61 0.90
C GLY A 312 -9.02 12.61 2.06
N ILE A 313 -9.17 11.31 1.76
CA ILE A 313 -9.11 10.24 2.75
C ILE A 313 -7.68 9.67 2.79
N TRP A 314 -7.08 9.65 3.98
CA TRP A 314 -5.85 8.89 4.23
C TRP A 314 -6.14 7.75 5.19
N TYR A 315 -5.56 6.59 4.89
CA TYR A 315 -5.64 5.41 5.74
C TYR A 315 -4.40 5.36 6.63
N ALA A 316 -4.60 5.35 7.95
CA ALA A 316 -3.52 5.26 8.92
C ALA A 316 -3.33 3.82 9.42
N GLN A 317 -2.08 3.46 9.69
CA GLN A 317 -1.68 2.26 10.44
C GLN A 317 -0.70 2.66 11.54
N TRP A 318 -0.95 2.23 12.77
CA TRP A 318 -0.13 2.55 13.95
C TRP A 318 0.60 1.32 14.45
N ARG A 319 1.91 1.45 14.67
CA ARG A 319 2.76 0.41 15.27
C ARG A 319 3.50 0.98 16.47
N GLU A 320 3.42 0.28 17.60
CA GLU A 320 4.08 0.66 18.84
C GLU A 320 5.22 -0.31 19.16
N ASP A 321 6.45 0.17 19.07
CA ASP A 321 7.67 -0.58 19.37
C ASP A 321 8.29 -0.05 20.67
N THR A 322 7.77 -0.57 21.78
CA THR A 322 8.22 -0.20 23.12
C THR A 322 9.67 -0.61 23.38
N ALA A 323 10.15 -1.69 22.74
CA ALA A 323 11.52 -2.17 22.91
C ALA A 323 12.54 -1.14 22.39
N ASN A 324 12.20 -0.45 21.31
CA ASN A 324 13.04 0.60 20.73
C ASN A 324 12.56 2.02 21.06
N ALA A 325 11.52 2.18 21.89
CA ALA A 325 10.91 3.48 22.20
C ALA A 325 10.53 4.26 20.92
N MET A 326 9.85 3.57 20.01
CA MET A 326 9.41 4.08 18.70
C MET A 326 7.92 3.87 18.49
N THR A 327 7.22 4.92 18.03
CA THR A 327 5.95 4.79 17.34
C THR A 327 6.19 4.91 15.83
N TYR A 328 5.50 4.12 15.01
CA TYR A 328 5.40 4.32 13.57
C TYR A 328 3.96 4.56 13.15
N VAL A 329 3.75 5.56 12.31
CA VAL A 329 2.48 5.85 11.65
C VAL A 329 2.69 5.81 10.14
N MET A 330 2.13 4.79 9.49
CA MET A 330 2.06 4.73 8.02
C MET A 330 0.75 5.35 7.56
N LEU A 331 0.82 6.23 6.57
CA LEU A 331 -0.31 6.84 5.89
C LEU A 331 -0.35 6.37 4.45
N TYR A 332 -1.53 6.10 3.93
CA TYR A 332 -1.77 5.80 2.52
C TYR A 332 -2.90 6.69 1.98
N ASN A 333 -2.63 7.43 0.89
CA ASN A 333 -3.64 8.17 0.16
C ASN A 333 -4.11 7.33 -1.04
N ASP A 334 -5.28 6.69 -0.91
CA ASP A 334 -5.84 5.89 -2.01
C ASP A 334 -6.30 6.73 -3.21
N ALA A 335 -6.51 8.05 -3.00
CA ALA A 335 -7.07 8.95 -4.01
C ALA A 335 -8.33 8.40 -4.70
N THR A 336 -9.20 7.74 -3.92
CA THR A 336 -10.44 7.12 -4.41
C THR A 336 -11.25 8.11 -5.27
N GLY A 337 -11.59 7.71 -6.49
CA GLY A 337 -12.35 8.54 -7.43
C GLY A 337 -11.48 9.45 -8.33
N ILE A 338 -10.16 9.42 -8.18
CA ILE A 338 -9.21 10.08 -9.09
C ILE A 338 -8.61 9.02 -10.02
N VAL A 339 -8.68 9.24 -11.33
CA VAL A 339 -8.06 8.35 -12.32
C VAL A 339 -6.54 8.45 -12.22
N PHE A 340 -5.88 7.31 -12.06
CA PHE A 340 -4.42 7.23 -12.08
C PHE A 340 -3.87 7.55 -13.49
N PRO A 341 -2.75 8.27 -13.61
CA PRO A 341 -2.02 8.92 -12.52
C PRO A 341 -2.59 10.30 -12.19
N GLY A 342 -2.66 10.64 -10.90
CA GLY A 342 -2.97 12.01 -10.50
C GLY A 342 -3.65 12.16 -9.14
N GLY A 343 -3.80 13.43 -8.75
CA GLY A 343 -4.36 13.83 -7.48
C GLY A 343 -3.29 13.97 -6.40
N SER A 344 -3.34 15.07 -5.65
CA SER A 344 -2.60 15.21 -4.40
C SER A 344 -3.54 15.82 -3.39
N THR A 345 -3.54 15.27 -2.20
CA THR A 345 -4.37 15.77 -1.11
C THR A 345 -3.45 16.38 -0.06
N THR A 346 -3.90 17.48 0.52
CA THR A 346 -3.16 18.24 1.53
C THR A 346 -4.00 18.33 2.79
N GLY A 347 -3.33 18.22 3.92
CA GLY A 347 -3.98 18.22 5.22
C GLY A 347 -2.97 18.20 6.35
N HIS A 348 -3.45 17.80 7.52
CA HIS A 348 -2.62 17.56 8.67
C HIS A 348 -3.03 16.29 9.40
N ILE A 349 -2.04 15.70 10.06
CA ILE A 349 -2.20 14.61 11.00
C ILE A 349 -1.83 15.12 12.39
N THR A 350 -2.67 14.85 13.39
CA THR A 350 -2.34 15.03 14.81
C THR A 350 -2.17 13.67 15.46
N ILE A 351 -0.92 13.35 15.82
CA ILE A 351 -0.50 12.09 16.40
C ILE A 351 -0.52 12.23 17.92
N ALA A 352 -1.27 11.37 18.61
CA ALA A 352 -1.48 11.41 20.07
C ALA A 352 -0.27 10.85 20.86
N THR A 353 0.93 11.33 20.53
CA THR A 353 2.17 11.04 21.27
C THR A 353 3.17 12.19 21.12
N THR A 354 4.25 12.14 21.88
CA THR A 354 5.35 13.11 21.83
C THR A 354 6.69 12.41 21.58
N GLY A 355 7.65 13.15 21.04
CA GLY A 355 8.98 12.64 20.72
C GLY A 355 9.59 13.39 19.54
N ALA A 356 10.63 12.81 18.94
CA ALA A 356 11.26 13.33 17.73
C ALA A 356 10.60 12.73 16.47
N PRO A 357 9.79 13.49 15.71
CA PRO A 357 9.21 12.99 14.47
C PRO A 357 10.27 12.92 13.35
N MET A 358 10.22 11.84 12.58
CA MET A 358 11.13 11.54 11.47
C MET A 358 10.32 10.98 10.30
N LEU A 359 10.66 11.40 9.09
CA LEU A 359 10.12 10.86 7.85
C LEU A 359 10.99 9.69 7.41
N TYR A 360 10.37 8.54 7.19
CA TYR A 360 10.99 7.33 6.66
C TYR A 360 10.60 7.21 5.20
N ASP A 361 11.56 7.35 4.30
CA ASP A 361 11.35 7.17 2.87
C ASP A 361 11.50 5.67 2.54
N ALA A 362 10.38 5.03 2.16
CA ALA A 362 10.38 3.62 1.83
C ALA A 362 11.08 3.32 0.49
N TRP A 363 11.20 4.26 -0.44
CA TRP A 363 11.89 4.05 -1.72
C TRP A 363 13.40 4.06 -1.56
N THR A 364 13.92 5.02 -0.79
CA THR A 364 15.37 5.23 -0.63
C THR A 364 15.92 4.57 0.64
N GLY A 365 15.11 4.41 1.68
CA GLY A 365 15.54 4.02 3.03
C GLY A 365 16.10 5.20 3.85
N GLU A 366 16.05 6.43 3.34
CA GLU A 366 16.49 7.61 4.07
C GLU A 366 15.56 7.92 5.25
N ILE A 367 16.14 8.32 6.38
CA ILE A 367 15.41 8.77 7.57
C ILE A 367 15.77 10.23 7.81
N THR A 368 14.80 11.13 7.66
CA THR A 368 15.02 12.57 7.81
C THR A 368 14.22 13.13 8.99
N PRO A 369 14.81 13.98 9.86
CA PRO A 369 14.04 14.63 10.92
C PRO A 369 12.94 15.55 10.37
N ILE A 370 11.72 15.42 10.89
CA ILE A 370 10.65 16.37 10.59
C ILE A 370 10.83 17.58 11.50
N THR A 371 11.09 18.73 10.89
CA THR A 371 11.42 19.97 11.61
C THR A 371 10.26 20.96 11.67
N VAL A 372 9.23 20.75 10.86
CA VAL A 372 8.02 21.60 10.78
C VAL A 372 6.83 20.82 11.31
N PHE A 373 6.46 21.14 12.53
CA PHE A 373 5.33 20.55 13.24
C PHE A 373 4.91 21.47 14.38
N THR A 374 3.69 21.33 14.88
CA THR A 374 3.29 21.91 16.16
C THR A 374 3.21 20.80 17.21
N LYS A 375 3.41 21.14 18.47
CA LYS A 375 3.32 20.17 19.57
C LYS A 375 2.51 20.72 20.74
N THR A 376 1.82 19.84 21.43
CA THR A 376 1.25 20.07 22.74
C THR A 376 2.01 19.23 23.77
N SER A 377 1.54 19.17 25.02
CA SER A 377 2.07 18.23 26.01
C SER A 377 1.77 16.76 25.68
N THR A 378 0.85 16.48 24.76
CA THR A 378 0.36 15.11 24.48
C THR A 378 0.33 14.74 23.00
N SER A 379 0.59 15.67 22.09
CA SER A 379 0.47 15.43 20.65
C SER A 379 1.47 16.20 19.79
N ILE A 380 1.67 15.71 18.56
CA ILE A 380 2.42 16.35 17.49
C ILE A 380 1.49 16.48 16.27
N THR A 381 1.45 17.65 15.64
CA THR A 381 0.70 17.89 14.40
C THR A 381 1.63 18.20 13.24
N ILE A 382 1.50 17.46 12.14
CA ILE A 382 2.35 17.57 10.94
C ILE A 382 1.46 17.86 9.74
N HIS A 383 1.83 18.88 8.96
CA HIS A 383 1.21 19.18 7.67
C HIS A 383 1.85 18.35 6.56
N LEU A 384 1.04 17.73 5.71
CA LEU A 384 1.49 16.85 4.63
C LEU A 384 0.72 17.13 3.34
N THR A 385 1.40 16.91 2.22
CA THR A 385 0.80 16.72 0.90
C THR A 385 1.18 15.32 0.44
N ILE A 386 0.19 14.49 0.13
CA ILE A 386 0.38 13.09 -0.25
C ILE A 386 -0.23 12.89 -1.63
N ALA A 387 0.56 12.40 -2.58
CA ALA A 387 0.09 12.07 -3.92
C ALA A 387 -0.90 10.90 -3.89
N GLY A 388 -1.77 10.80 -4.89
CA GLY A 388 -2.66 9.66 -5.05
C GLY A 388 -1.85 8.38 -5.23
N ASN A 389 -2.27 7.33 -4.53
CA ASN A 389 -1.57 6.07 -4.43
C ASN A 389 -0.16 6.16 -3.81
N GLN A 390 0.12 7.16 -2.95
CA GLN A 390 1.39 7.29 -2.22
C GLN A 390 1.26 6.84 -0.76
N THR A 391 2.35 6.29 -0.22
CA THR A 391 2.51 6.01 1.22
C THR A 391 3.51 6.97 1.85
N VAL A 392 3.27 7.37 3.10
CA VAL A 392 4.18 8.15 3.94
C VAL A 392 4.36 7.45 5.27
N ILE A 393 5.60 7.34 5.77
CA ILE A 393 5.89 6.74 7.07
C ILE A 393 6.48 7.79 7.99
N ILE A 394 5.83 8.02 9.13
CA ILE A 394 6.31 8.89 10.20
C ILE A 394 6.72 8.02 11.38
N GLY A 395 8.00 8.06 11.74
CA GLY A 395 8.49 7.48 12.99
C GLY A 395 8.63 8.55 14.08
N ILE A 396 8.29 8.22 15.31
CA ILE A 396 8.45 9.10 16.48
C ILE A 396 9.33 8.41 17.49
N LYS A 397 10.52 8.97 17.72
CA LYS A 397 11.43 8.49 18.77
C LYS A 397 11.07 9.12 20.10
N HIS A 398 10.64 8.31 21.07
CA HIS A 398 10.33 8.78 22.42
C HIS A 398 11.59 9.06 23.24
N GLY A 399 11.43 9.85 24.32
CA GLY A 399 12.53 10.23 25.22
C GLY A 399 13.53 11.25 24.64
N LYS A 400 13.39 11.63 23.37
CA LYS A 400 14.19 12.67 22.74
C LYS A 400 13.41 13.98 22.66
N ALA A 401 13.83 14.98 23.43
CA ALA A 401 13.26 16.31 23.33
C ALA A 401 13.62 16.94 21.98
N VAL A 402 12.60 17.39 21.24
CA VAL A 402 12.79 18.17 20.01
C VAL A 402 11.94 19.42 20.06
N GLU A 403 12.55 20.54 19.71
CA GLU A 403 11.86 21.79 19.44
C GLU A 403 11.54 21.87 17.95
N ALA A 404 10.26 22.15 17.67
CA ALA A 404 9.80 22.51 16.34
C ALA A 404 10.60 23.72 15.85
N SER A 405 11.00 23.69 14.58
CA SER A 405 11.82 24.76 13.99
C SER A 405 10.96 25.88 13.40
N THR A 406 9.74 25.56 12.97
CA THR A 406 8.71 26.51 12.50
C THR A 406 7.34 25.80 12.48
N THR A 407 6.25 26.56 12.55
CA THR A 407 4.86 26.05 12.49
C THR A 407 4.36 25.82 11.05
N ALA A 408 5.01 26.43 10.05
CA ALA A 408 4.68 26.25 8.65
C ALA A 408 5.94 26.32 7.76
N ALA A 409 5.94 25.53 6.69
CA ALA A 409 6.97 25.60 5.66
C ALA A 409 6.81 26.91 4.85
N PRO A 410 7.90 27.63 4.53
CA PRO A 410 7.83 28.77 3.61
C PRO A 410 7.25 28.37 2.24
N PRO A 411 6.62 29.28 1.49
CA PRO A 411 6.18 29.00 0.12
C PRO A 411 7.34 28.54 -0.77
N ASN A 412 7.05 27.67 -1.75
CA ASN A 412 8.04 27.10 -2.68
C ASN A 412 9.13 26.27 -1.98
N THR A 413 8.76 25.58 -0.89
CA THR A 413 9.65 24.65 -0.19
C THR A 413 9.56 23.27 -0.84
N VAL A 414 10.73 22.70 -1.13
CA VAL A 414 10.89 21.33 -1.63
C VAL A 414 11.19 20.37 -0.48
N ALA A 415 12.11 20.77 0.39
CA ALA A 415 12.52 19.96 1.52
C ALA A 415 13.03 20.86 2.65
N ILE A 416 12.89 20.39 3.89
CA ILE A 416 13.40 21.05 5.07
C ILE A 416 14.21 20.03 5.87
N SER A 417 15.44 20.40 6.22
CA SER A 417 16.35 19.53 6.97
C SER A 417 16.90 20.27 8.19
N ALA A 418 17.04 19.57 9.31
CA ALA A 418 17.75 20.12 10.47
C ALA A 418 19.24 20.27 10.15
N VAL A 419 19.85 21.41 10.53
CA VAL A 419 21.29 21.65 10.38
C VAL A 419 21.98 21.56 11.73
N SER A 420 21.35 22.11 12.77
CA SER A 420 21.83 22.03 14.16
C SER A 420 20.65 22.07 15.13
N ALA A 421 20.94 22.07 16.44
CA ALA A 421 19.92 22.24 17.47
C ALA A 421 19.12 23.56 17.31
N SER A 422 19.74 24.61 16.75
CA SER A 422 19.18 25.96 16.63
C SER A 422 19.01 26.45 15.18
N THR A 423 19.31 25.62 14.17
CA THR A 423 19.20 26.01 12.75
C THR A 423 18.64 24.91 11.87
N TYR A 424 17.92 25.30 10.82
CA TYR A 424 17.40 24.41 9.78
C TYR A 424 17.65 24.98 8.39
N SER A 425 17.74 24.11 7.38
CA SER A 425 17.89 24.48 5.98
C SER A 425 16.63 24.18 5.19
N VAL A 426 16.21 25.10 4.34
CA VAL A 426 15.11 24.94 3.39
C VAL A 426 15.67 24.91 1.98
N LYS A 427 15.36 23.85 1.23
CA LYS A 427 15.53 23.82 -0.23
C LYS A 427 14.31 24.52 -0.85
N SER A 428 14.53 25.67 -1.47
CA SER A 428 13.45 26.49 -2.04
C SER A 428 13.62 26.73 -3.54
N THR A 429 12.55 26.56 -4.31
CA THR A 429 12.50 26.90 -5.74
C THR A 429 12.17 28.38 -6.00
N ALA A 430 11.99 29.18 -4.95
CA ALA A 430 11.57 30.58 -5.08
C ALA A 430 12.56 31.42 -5.93
N GLY A 431 12.05 31.98 -7.03
CA GLY A 431 12.81 32.80 -7.98
C GLY A 431 13.66 31.99 -8.96
N LEU A 432 13.48 30.67 -9.04
CA LEU A 432 14.19 29.78 -9.96
C LEU A 432 13.17 29.11 -10.89
N ALA A 433 13.17 29.48 -12.16
CA ALA A 433 12.27 28.85 -13.13
C ALA A 433 12.66 27.38 -13.40
N PRO A 434 11.70 26.46 -13.57
CA PRO A 434 11.96 25.10 -14.00
C PRO A 434 12.59 25.03 -15.40
N ILE A 435 13.23 23.91 -15.71
CA ILE A 435 13.90 23.64 -16.99
C ILE A 435 13.33 22.35 -17.55
N THR A 436 12.64 22.42 -18.68
CA THR A 436 12.23 21.23 -19.42
C THR A 436 13.43 20.66 -20.17
N LEU A 437 13.73 19.39 -19.95
CA LEU A 437 14.83 18.71 -20.61
C LEU A 437 14.45 18.28 -22.03
N GLY A 438 15.40 18.46 -22.96
CA GLY A 438 15.26 18.13 -24.37
C GLY A 438 16.26 18.91 -25.24
N PRO A 439 16.40 18.58 -26.53
CA PRO A 439 15.83 17.41 -27.18
C PRO A 439 16.43 16.10 -26.64
N TRP A 440 15.79 14.98 -26.95
CA TRP A 440 16.16 13.65 -26.46
C TRP A 440 16.67 12.76 -27.60
N ASN A 441 17.75 12.02 -27.34
CA ASN A 441 18.12 10.86 -28.14
C ASN A 441 17.59 9.61 -27.45
N LEU A 442 16.75 8.85 -28.14
CA LEU A 442 16.13 7.62 -27.66
C LEU A 442 16.72 6.43 -28.42
N THR A 443 17.33 5.47 -27.73
CA THR A 443 17.58 4.14 -28.27
C THR A 443 16.59 3.15 -27.67
N ILE A 444 15.83 2.44 -28.49
CA ILE A 444 14.93 1.37 -28.06
C ILE A 444 15.61 0.03 -28.31
N GLU A 445 15.85 -0.73 -27.24
CA GLU A 445 16.17 -2.17 -27.29
C GLU A 445 14.86 -2.94 -27.30
N ALA A 446 14.38 -3.26 -28.50
CA ALA A 446 13.14 -4.01 -28.73
C ALA A 446 13.38 -5.51 -28.47
N TRP A 447 12.51 -6.10 -27.65
CA TRP A 447 12.51 -7.52 -27.31
C TRP A 447 11.47 -8.22 -28.18
N SER A 448 11.84 -9.34 -28.79
CA SER A 448 11.01 -10.03 -29.77
C SER A 448 11.15 -11.56 -29.65
N PRO A 449 10.13 -12.31 -30.11
CA PRO A 449 10.24 -13.76 -30.17
C PRO A 449 11.37 -14.19 -31.14
N PRO A 450 11.89 -15.43 -30.98
CA PRO A 450 12.68 -16.06 -32.02
C PRO A 450 11.89 -16.20 -33.33
N ALA A 451 12.59 -16.47 -34.44
CA ALA A 451 11.97 -16.60 -35.77
C ALA A 451 10.87 -17.68 -35.82
N ASP A 452 11.07 -18.79 -35.11
CA ASP A 452 10.02 -19.77 -34.82
C ASP A 452 9.53 -19.58 -33.39
N LEU A 453 8.31 -19.07 -33.24
CA LEU A 453 7.65 -18.80 -31.97
C LEU A 453 7.56 -20.05 -31.06
N TYR A 454 7.50 -21.25 -31.65
CA TYR A 454 7.35 -22.53 -30.95
C TYR A 454 8.69 -23.17 -30.58
N ALA A 455 9.79 -22.73 -31.19
CA ALA A 455 11.15 -23.18 -30.87
C ALA A 455 11.77 -22.35 -29.73
N PHE A 456 10.97 -21.95 -28.74
CA PHE A 456 11.48 -21.17 -27.61
C PHE A 456 12.42 -22.02 -26.75
N ASN A 457 13.68 -21.59 -26.66
CA ASN A 457 14.74 -22.25 -25.90
C ASN A 457 15.22 -21.41 -24.70
N GLY A 458 14.43 -20.43 -24.27
CA GLY A 458 14.81 -19.49 -23.21
C GLY A 458 15.44 -18.19 -23.71
N SER A 459 15.71 -18.04 -25.01
CA SER A 459 16.30 -16.80 -25.56
C SER A 459 15.25 -15.81 -26.06
N THR A 460 15.57 -14.52 -25.91
CA THR A 460 14.79 -13.40 -26.46
C THR A 460 15.66 -12.64 -27.44
N VAL A 461 15.13 -12.36 -28.63
CA VAL A 461 15.86 -11.57 -29.65
C VAL A 461 15.77 -10.09 -29.26
N LYS A 462 16.91 -9.40 -29.29
CA LYS A 462 17.02 -7.98 -28.95
C LYS A 462 17.56 -7.19 -30.14
N THR A 463 16.88 -6.12 -30.51
CA THR A 463 17.29 -5.24 -31.61
C THR A 463 17.23 -3.77 -31.21
N ASN A 464 18.22 -2.99 -31.63
CA ASN A 464 18.31 -1.57 -31.26
C ASN A 464 17.92 -0.67 -32.43
N THR A 465 17.02 0.27 -32.18
CA THR A 465 16.70 1.39 -33.08
C THR A 465 16.86 2.71 -32.35
N SER A 466 17.23 3.79 -33.06
CA SER A 466 17.48 5.09 -32.45
C SER A 466 16.69 6.22 -33.11
N TYR A 467 16.25 7.17 -32.30
CA TYR A 467 15.37 8.28 -32.67
C TYR A 467 15.81 9.56 -31.96
N THR A 468 15.53 10.70 -32.57
CA THR A 468 15.64 12.02 -31.92
C THR A 468 14.24 12.56 -31.70
N LEU A 469 13.97 13.03 -30.48
CA LEU A 469 12.66 13.50 -30.05
C LEU A 469 12.76 14.94 -29.53
N GLU A 470 12.05 15.84 -30.19
CA GLU A 470 11.85 17.22 -29.69
C GLU A 470 10.88 17.25 -28.52
N THR A 471 9.85 16.39 -28.58
CA THR A 471 8.85 16.23 -27.53
C THR A 471 8.74 14.77 -27.13
N LEU A 472 8.58 14.56 -25.82
CA LEU A 472 8.33 13.23 -25.26
C LEU A 472 6.90 12.81 -25.58
N VAL A 473 6.76 11.59 -26.11
CA VAL A 473 5.49 10.97 -26.50
C VAL A 473 5.59 9.46 -26.29
N SER A 474 4.43 8.79 -26.23
CA SER A 474 4.38 7.33 -26.26
C SER A 474 5.12 6.79 -27.48
N TRP A 475 5.85 5.68 -27.34
CA TRP A 475 6.62 5.07 -28.44
C TRP A 475 5.78 4.84 -29.68
N ARG A 476 4.54 4.39 -29.51
CA ARG A 476 3.60 4.13 -30.61
C ARG A 476 3.14 5.38 -31.35
N HIS A 477 3.38 6.55 -30.78
CA HIS A 477 3.01 7.85 -31.32
C HIS A 477 4.23 8.63 -31.83
N ILE A 478 5.42 8.01 -31.85
CA ILE A 478 6.60 8.61 -32.48
C ILE A 478 6.35 8.71 -34.00
N PRO A 479 6.33 9.92 -34.59
CA PRO A 479 5.98 10.13 -35.99
C PRO A 479 6.91 9.37 -36.94
N ASN A 480 6.37 8.89 -38.07
CA ASN A 480 7.12 8.20 -39.13
C ASN A 480 7.86 6.93 -38.67
N THR A 481 7.34 6.24 -37.64
CA THR A 481 7.87 4.97 -37.14
C THR A 481 6.77 3.91 -37.05
N ASN A 482 7.17 2.63 -36.90
CA ASN A 482 6.24 1.51 -36.67
C ASN A 482 6.53 0.87 -35.31
N LEU A 483 6.28 1.62 -34.24
CA LEU A 483 6.58 1.22 -32.85
C LEU A 483 5.34 0.78 -32.06
N THR A 484 4.20 0.56 -32.72
CA THR A 484 2.93 0.20 -32.07
C THR A 484 3.00 -1.09 -31.25
N ASN A 485 3.73 -2.08 -31.77
CA ASN A 485 3.83 -3.43 -31.21
C ASN A 485 5.25 -3.72 -30.69
N VAL A 486 5.89 -2.71 -30.09
CA VAL A 486 7.25 -2.82 -29.55
C VAL A 486 7.21 -2.82 -28.03
N SER A 487 8.01 -3.69 -27.43
CA SER A 487 8.25 -3.80 -25.99
C SER A 487 9.73 -4.03 -25.73
N GLY A 488 10.23 -3.66 -24.57
CA GLY A 488 11.64 -3.79 -24.22
C GLY A 488 12.11 -2.65 -23.33
N ARG A 489 13.28 -2.09 -23.65
CA ARG A 489 13.91 -0.98 -22.89
C ARG A 489 14.13 0.23 -23.77
N GLY A 490 13.89 1.42 -23.23
CA GLY A 490 14.24 2.69 -23.86
C GLY A 490 15.32 3.41 -23.07
N TYR A 491 16.36 3.83 -23.77
CA TYR A 491 17.48 4.60 -23.22
C TYR A 491 17.36 6.02 -23.77
N TYR A 492 16.87 6.93 -22.93
CA TYR A 492 16.72 8.35 -23.26
C TYR A 492 17.93 9.11 -22.77
N THR A 493 18.59 9.87 -23.64
CA THR A 493 19.74 10.70 -23.29
C THR A 493 19.54 12.15 -23.70
N THR A 494 19.96 13.06 -22.83
CA THR A 494 20.00 14.50 -23.11
C THR A 494 21.08 15.16 -22.25
N THR A 495 21.21 16.48 -22.34
CA THR A 495 22.18 17.23 -21.55
C THR A 495 21.54 18.39 -20.78
N LEU A 496 22.14 18.73 -19.66
CA LEU A 496 21.74 19.85 -18.81
C LEU A 496 22.96 20.72 -18.51
N LEU A 497 22.88 22.01 -18.85
CA LEU A 497 23.89 22.99 -18.45
C LEU A 497 23.66 23.44 -17.00
N TRP A 498 24.69 23.33 -16.15
CA TRP A 498 24.63 23.69 -14.73
C TRP A 498 25.77 24.62 -14.27
N PRO A 499 25.52 25.66 -13.46
CA PRO A 499 24.19 26.18 -13.12
C PRO A 499 23.49 26.70 -14.39
N PRO A 500 22.15 26.80 -14.39
CA PRO A 500 21.42 27.30 -15.54
C PRO A 500 21.83 28.74 -15.87
N ALA A 501 21.78 29.12 -17.15
CA ALA A 501 22.15 30.47 -17.59
C ALA A 501 21.37 31.54 -16.80
N GLY A 502 22.09 32.52 -16.26
CA GLY A 502 21.50 33.59 -15.42
C GLY A 502 21.14 33.19 -13.98
N LYS A 503 21.43 31.94 -13.54
CA LYS A 503 21.06 31.42 -12.21
C LYS A 503 22.26 30.91 -11.40
N SER A 504 23.28 31.74 -11.21
CA SER A 504 24.51 31.39 -10.47
C SER A 504 24.32 31.02 -8.99
N LYS A 505 23.09 31.18 -8.44
CA LYS A 505 22.75 30.91 -7.03
C LYS A 505 22.05 29.56 -6.80
N ALA A 506 21.84 28.73 -7.82
CA ALA A 506 21.23 27.41 -7.65
C ALA A 506 22.21 26.47 -6.89
N ALA A 507 21.75 25.88 -5.80
CA ALA A 507 22.53 24.96 -4.97
C ALA A 507 22.41 23.50 -5.43
N GLY A 508 21.28 23.15 -6.06
CA GLY A 508 20.99 21.84 -6.62
C GLY A 508 19.66 21.87 -7.35
N ALA A 509 19.13 20.72 -7.75
CA ALA A 509 17.83 20.63 -8.41
C ALA A 509 17.10 19.32 -8.09
N ILE A 510 15.77 19.35 -8.22
CA ILE A 510 14.93 18.16 -8.27
C ILE A 510 14.67 17.82 -9.73
N ILE A 511 14.87 16.56 -10.13
CA ILE A 511 14.35 16.04 -11.39
C ILE A 511 12.94 15.49 -11.15
N ASP A 512 12.02 15.78 -12.06
CA ASP A 512 10.62 15.35 -12.06
C ASP A 512 10.31 14.72 -13.42
N LEU A 513 9.93 13.45 -13.42
CA LEU A 513 9.60 12.69 -14.64
C LEU A 513 8.10 12.74 -14.98
N GLY A 514 7.29 13.40 -14.15
CA GLY A 514 5.85 13.18 -14.15
C GLY A 514 5.51 11.76 -13.69
N SER A 515 4.48 11.16 -14.27
CA SER A 515 4.05 9.81 -13.90
C SER A 515 4.76 8.74 -14.72
N ILE A 516 5.21 7.69 -14.04
CA ILE A 516 5.87 6.55 -14.69
C ILE A 516 4.81 5.49 -15.01
N VAL A 517 4.74 5.05 -16.27
CA VAL A 517 3.75 4.06 -16.72
C VAL A 517 4.03 2.66 -16.16
N HIS A 518 5.27 2.20 -16.25
CA HIS A 518 5.69 0.87 -15.76
C HIS A 518 6.94 1.00 -14.90
N PHE A 519 8.06 1.41 -15.48
CA PHE A 519 9.31 1.59 -14.75
C PHE A 519 10.19 2.66 -15.40
N ALA A 520 10.87 3.47 -14.57
CA ALA A 520 11.93 4.35 -15.01
C ALA A 520 12.99 4.52 -13.93
N ARG A 521 14.25 4.65 -14.34
CA ARG A 521 15.39 5.02 -13.49
C ARG A 521 16.23 6.08 -14.16
N VAL A 522 16.86 6.92 -13.37
CA VAL A 522 17.60 8.09 -13.86
C VAL A 522 19.07 7.96 -13.48
N TYR A 523 19.93 8.40 -14.40
CA TYR A 523 21.36 8.56 -14.19
C TYR A 523 21.76 9.99 -14.53
N VAL A 524 22.61 10.56 -13.72
CA VAL A 524 23.21 11.88 -13.98
C VAL A 524 24.72 11.70 -13.95
N ASN A 525 25.39 12.05 -15.05
CA ASN A 525 26.83 11.84 -15.26
C ASN A 525 27.27 10.38 -15.05
N GLY A 526 26.42 9.41 -15.42
CA GLY A 526 26.68 7.97 -15.27
C GLY A 526 26.43 7.42 -13.86
N ALA A 527 26.13 8.27 -12.88
CA ALA A 527 25.79 7.85 -11.53
C ALA A 527 24.27 7.66 -11.40
N LEU A 528 23.86 6.51 -10.85
CA LEU A 528 22.46 6.17 -10.58
C LEU A 528 21.90 7.08 -9.48
N VAL A 529 20.77 7.73 -9.75
CA VAL A 529 20.03 8.49 -8.73
C VAL A 529 19.13 7.54 -7.92
N PRO A 530 18.63 7.94 -6.74
CA PRO A 530 17.79 7.07 -5.91
C PRO A 530 16.51 6.60 -6.64
N PRO A 531 15.95 5.43 -6.25
CA PRO A 531 14.70 4.91 -6.82
C PRO A 531 13.56 5.93 -6.76
N LEU A 532 12.70 5.90 -7.78
CA LEU A 532 11.59 6.85 -7.95
C LEU A 532 10.25 6.23 -7.56
N ASP A 533 9.42 6.98 -6.85
CA ASP A 533 8.01 6.64 -6.69
C ASP A 533 7.29 6.82 -8.03
N PRO A 534 6.70 5.79 -8.65
CA PRO A 534 6.09 5.94 -9.96
C PRO A 534 4.90 6.91 -10.01
N VAL A 535 4.28 7.20 -8.85
CA VAL A 535 3.15 8.12 -8.75
C VAL A 535 3.58 9.58 -8.52
N LEU A 536 4.82 9.76 -8.05
CA LEU A 536 5.46 11.06 -7.80
C LEU A 536 6.96 10.92 -8.09
N ALA A 537 7.32 10.79 -9.36
CA ALA A 537 8.66 10.38 -9.77
C ALA A 537 9.66 11.54 -9.70
N ARG A 538 10.04 11.89 -8.47
CA ARG A 538 10.91 13.02 -8.15
C ARG A 538 12.13 12.56 -7.37
N ALA A 539 13.30 13.12 -7.69
CA ALA A 539 14.53 12.88 -6.92
C ALA A 539 15.40 14.13 -6.88
N ASP A 540 16.13 14.31 -5.78
CA ASP A 540 17.17 15.34 -5.69
C ASP A 540 18.43 14.88 -6.43
N ILE A 541 18.78 15.61 -7.48
CA ILE A 541 19.96 15.35 -8.31
C ILE A 541 21.14 16.26 -7.95
N GLY A 542 21.01 17.12 -6.93
CA GLY A 542 22.02 18.11 -6.55
C GLY A 542 23.42 17.54 -6.36
N ALA A 543 23.52 16.38 -5.69
CA ALA A 543 24.80 15.70 -5.44
C ALA A 543 25.46 15.11 -6.71
N TYR A 544 24.71 15.00 -7.80
CA TYR A 544 25.15 14.39 -9.05
C TYR A 544 25.53 15.43 -10.12
N LEU A 545 25.21 16.70 -9.88
CA LEU A 545 25.46 17.81 -10.80
C LEU A 545 26.90 18.32 -10.70
N LYS A 546 27.50 18.62 -11.84
CA LYS A 546 28.79 19.31 -11.99
C LYS A 546 28.63 20.62 -12.73
N LYS A 547 29.56 21.56 -12.53
CA LYS A 547 29.62 22.79 -13.32
C LYS A 547 29.88 22.47 -14.79
N GLY A 548 29.14 23.11 -15.69
CA GLY A 548 29.17 22.86 -17.13
C GLY A 548 28.08 21.88 -17.56
N ILE A 549 28.37 21.10 -18.59
CA ILE A 549 27.42 20.17 -19.20
C ILE A 549 27.32 18.90 -18.34
N ASN A 550 26.09 18.50 -18.03
CA ASN A 550 25.74 17.26 -17.34
C ASN A 550 25.02 16.34 -18.31
N ASN A 551 25.39 15.07 -18.33
CA ASN A 551 24.67 14.05 -19.10
C ASN A 551 23.53 13.51 -18.25
N VAL A 552 22.32 13.48 -18.79
CA VAL A 552 21.15 12.87 -18.15
C VAL A 552 20.72 11.69 -19.00
N GLU A 553 20.67 10.51 -18.38
CA GLU A 553 20.13 9.30 -19.00
C GLU A 553 18.93 8.81 -18.19
N ILE A 554 17.86 8.43 -18.88
CA ILE A 554 16.68 7.82 -18.27
C ILE A 554 16.42 6.50 -18.97
N VAL A 555 16.47 5.43 -18.20
CA VAL A 555 16.18 4.08 -18.69
C VAL A 555 14.76 3.72 -18.28
N VAL A 556 13.92 3.44 -19.28
CA VAL A 556 12.56 2.96 -19.07
C VAL A 556 12.45 1.51 -19.50
N ALA A 557 11.58 0.76 -18.83
CA ALA A 557 11.23 -0.60 -19.23
C ALA A 557 9.71 -0.71 -19.41
N THR A 558 9.29 -1.54 -20.36
CA THR A 558 7.88 -1.78 -20.66
C THR A 558 7.44 -3.14 -20.15
N THR A 559 6.14 -3.37 -20.09
CA THR A 559 5.57 -4.74 -20.08
C THR A 559 5.73 -5.36 -21.48
N LEU A 560 5.33 -6.61 -21.68
CA LEU A 560 5.45 -7.32 -22.97
C LEU A 560 4.17 -7.31 -23.81
N ILE A 561 3.05 -6.76 -23.33
CA ILE A 561 1.76 -6.91 -24.02
C ILE A 561 1.78 -6.33 -25.44
N ASN A 562 2.48 -5.22 -25.71
CA ASN A 562 2.47 -4.62 -27.05
C ASN A 562 3.12 -5.52 -28.09
N VAL A 563 4.24 -6.18 -27.75
CA VAL A 563 4.88 -7.11 -28.68
C VAL A 563 4.14 -8.44 -28.77
N ILE A 564 3.51 -8.92 -27.69
CA ILE A 564 2.78 -10.20 -27.69
C ILE A 564 1.43 -10.10 -28.42
N SER A 565 0.74 -8.96 -28.30
CA SER A 565 -0.63 -8.77 -28.78
C SER A 565 -0.87 -9.25 -30.24
N PRO A 566 0.00 -8.97 -31.23
CA PRO A 566 -0.20 -9.40 -32.63
C PRO A 566 -0.23 -10.91 -32.84
N PHE A 567 0.36 -11.70 -31.93
CA PHE A 567 0.41 -13.16 -32.02
C PHE A 567 -0.19 -13.83 -30.78
N TRP A 568 -1.07 -13.13 -30.05
CA TRP A 568 -1.73 -13.64 -28.85
C TRP A 568 -2.44 -14.98 -29.09
N SER A 569 -3.18 -15.12 -30.19
CA SER A 569 -3.89 -16.38 -30.53
C SER A 569 -2.96 -17.56 -30.81
N GLN A 570 -1.68 -17.31 -31.07
CA GLN A 570 -0.65 -18.31 -31.30
C GLN A 570 0.09 -18.70 -30.02
N GLN A 571 -0.12 -17.99 -28.91
CA GLN A 571 0.51 -18.30 -27.63
C GLN A 571 0.17 -19.72 -27.19
N ARG A 572 1.16 -20.43 -26.66
CA ARG A 572 0.98 -21.73 -26.01
C ARG A 572 1.72 -21.78 -24.68
N THR A 573 1.09 -22.35 -23.67
CA THR A 573 1.73 -22.71 -22.40
C THR A 573 1.39 -24.17 -22.09
N SER A 574 2.40 -25.03 -21.97
CA SER A 574 2.18 -26.48 -21.83
C SER A 574 1.26 -27.11 -22.90
N GLY A 575 1.24 -26.54 -24.12
CA GLY A 575 0.36 -26.94 -25.21
C GLY A 575 -1.06 -26.34 -25.16
N GLY A 576 -1.46 -25.72 -24.04
CA GLY A 576 -2.71 -24.99 -23.89
C GLY A 576 -2.65 -23.62 -24.58
N ALA A 577 -3.77 -23.19 -25.17
CA ALA A 577 -3.94 -21.84 -25.71
C ALA A 577 -4.39 -20.87 -24.59
N PRO A 578 -4.37 -19.54 -24.81
CA PRO A 578 -4.95 -18.61 -23.85
C PRO A 578 -6.45 -18.88 -23.67
N THR A 579 -6.88 -19.20 -22.46
CA THR A 579 -8.30 -19.51 -22.20
C THR A 579 -8.82 -18.86 -20.94
N PHE A 580 -10.14 -18.73 -20.86
CA PHE A 580 -10.87 -18.32 -19.66
C PHE A 580 -11.46 -19.57 -19.03
N PHE A 581 -11.13 -19.86 -17.76
CA PHE A 581 -11.53 -21.07 -17.05
C PHE A 581 -11.35 -22.37 -17.87
N GLY A 582 -10.25 -22.49 -18.62
CA GLY A 582 -9.90 -23.68 -19.41
C GLY A 582 -10.80 -23.99 -20.61
N THR A 583 -11.86 -23.20 -20.86
CA THR A 583 -12.92 -23.55 -21.84
C THR A 583 -13.38 -22.39 -22.73
N GLY A 584 -12.97 -21.15 -22.46
CA GLY A 584 -13.27 -19.96 -23.25
C GLY A 584 -12.08 -19.42 -24.04
N VAL A 585 -12.31 -18.46 -24.95
CA VAL A 585 -11.23 -17.71 -25.64
C VAL A 585 -10.85 -16.50 -24.80
N LEU A 586 -9.59 -16.40 -24.40
CA LEU A 586 -9.05 -15.20 -23.77
C LEU A 586 -8.37 -14.32 -24.83
N GLY A 587 -8.80 -13.07 -24.95
CA GLY A 587 -8.15 -12.06 -25.79
C GLY A 587 -6.95 -11.40 -25.08
N PRO A 588 -6.05 -10.72 -25.82
CA PRO A 588 -4.98 -9.96 -25.19
C PRO A 588 -5.54 -8.76 -24.42
N ALA A 589 -4.85 -8.34 -23.37
CA ALA A 589 -5.09 -7.05 -22.76
C ALA A 589 -4.88 -5.90 -23.75
N PRO A 590 -5.50 -4.72 -23.52
CA PRO A 590 -5.23 -3.53 -24.33
C PRO A 590 -3.75 -3.18 -24.34
N ILE A 591 -3.24 -2.93 -25.54
CA ILE A 591 -1.88 -2.43 -25.76
C ILE A 591 -1.69 -1.05 -25.11
N GLN A 592 -0.58 -0.85 -24.42
CA GLN A 592 -0.36 0.30 -23.53
C GLN A 592 0.51 1.38 -24.20
N ASP A 593 0.45 2.60 -23.67
CA ASP A 593 1.34 3.69 -24.03
C ASP A 593 2.63 3.64 -23.20
N TYR A 594 3.78 3.54 -23.86
CA TYR A 594 5.08 3.36 -23.19
C TYR A 594 6.07 4.47 -23.49
N GLY A 595 7.11 4.52 -22.67
CA GLY A 595 8.18 5.49 -22.79
C GLY A 595 8.07 6.58 -21.74
N LEU A 596 8.83 7.64 -21.95
CA LEU A 596 8.58 8.91 -21.27
C LEU A 596 7.52 9.66 -22.06
N ILE A 597 6.36 9.86 -21.43
CA ILE A 597 5.18 10.50 -22.06
C ILE A 597 5.01 11.94 -21.55
N TYR A 598 5.41 12.19 -20.30
CA TYR A 598 5.33 13.52 -19.69
C TYR A 598 6.65 14.28 -19.89
N PRO A 599 6.61 15.63 -19.92
CA PRO A 599 7.81 16.44 -19.92
C PRO A 599 8.66 16.13 -18.68
N VAL A 600 9.95 15.88 -18.88
CA VAL A 600 10.91 15.78 -17.76
C VAL A 600 11.38 17.17 -17.41
N VAL A 601 11.17 17.57 -16.16
CA VAL A 601 11.44 18.91 -15.66
C VAL A 601 12.52 18.84 -14.58
N VAL A 602 13.47 19.76 -14.64
CA VAL A 602 14.45 20.01 -13.58
C VAL A 602 14.08 21.30 -12.88
N GLU A 603 13.80 21.23 -11.58
CA GLU A 603 13.46 22.34 -10.71
C GLU A 603 14.68 22.76 -9.87
N PRO A 604 15.38 23.85 -10.22
CA PRO A 604 16.50 24.32 -9.42
C PRO A 604 16.03 24.83 -8.05
N TYR A 605 16.79 24.54 -7.01
CA TYR A 605 16.57 25.08 -5.67
C TYR A 605 17.79 25.85 -5.16
N LYS A 606 17.54 26.78 -4.24
CA LYS A 606 18.54 27.39 -3.36
C LYS A 606 18.40 26.81 -1.96
N THR A 607 19.50 26.73 -1.23
CA THR A 607 19.49 26.33 0.19
C THR A 607 19.52 27.59 1.04
N ILE A 608 18.48 27.80 1.85
CA ILE A 608 18.40 28.92 2.80
C ILE A 608 18.49 28.35 4.22
N VAL A 609 19.39 28.88 5.04
CA VAL A 609 19.52 28.50 6.46
C VAL A 609 18.77 29.50 7.33
N TYR A 610 17.89 29.00 8.18
CA TYR A 610 17.12 29.75 9.15
C TYR A 610 17.58 29.42 10.57
N ARG A 611 17.47 30.38 11.49
CA ARG A 611 17.56 30.14 12.95
C ARG A 611 16.17 29.82 13.47
N LYS A 612 16.09 28.87 14.40
CA LYS A 612 14.85 28.51 15.09
C LYS A 612 14.33 29.66 15.94
#